data_AF-F4P190-F1
#
_entry.id   AF-F4P190-F1
#
_cell.length_a   1.000
_cell.length_b   1.000
_cell.length_c   1.000
_cell.angle_alpha   90.00
_cell.angle_beta   90.00
_cell.angle_gamma   90.00
#
_symmetry.space_group_name_H-M   'P 1'
#
loop_
_entity.id
_entity.type
_entity.pdbx_description
1 polymer ?
#
loop_
_entity_poly.entity_id
_entity_poly.type
_entity_poly.pdbx_seq_one_letter_code
_entity_poly.pdbx_strand_id
1 'polypeptide(L)'
;MNDSSLTRPIPSDCCVADSWGYQLHSDIQALVCPSDLVINKHSPSAFSGTSLASILASNNIRTVILCGLLSYTSILATAADAFFLGLDVIVPYECVGHNNMHKHMKAMHTISTWYGHVCHLESIIGKDLAHIYGAGDSRLVHNVMPPSLLNMNTTSTTTETHTGLFYALKHEVAWQEMFHRGGAVPRLVCVQGICDPATNNSIPIYRHPADTHPKFYPCTPVVDLIRRHISHLLGHELNHVLIQLYRDGKDYISEHSDKTLDVVAGTSIVNLSLGAERTMVLRSKRDTRHSTFHSELPTQSPLLTKPSRKTQRFNLPNNSLFIMGLKTNALWLHGIAQDKSNSALHSNTTDTLDSVLERISLTFRTIGTFITQDQKHIYGQGAKCKTFESAQPISFDLDEMQNMIDAFGAENQSTMFNWDQVYGRGFNTVDCASNVE
;
A
#
# COMPACT_ATOMS: atom_id res chain seq x y z
N MET A 1 -7.69 -0.22 -33.66
CA MET A 1 -7.78 -1.60 -34.16
C MET A 1 -8.30 -2.44 -33.02
N ASN A 2 -9.50 -3.00 -33.16
CA ASN A 2 -10.09 -3.87 -32.14
C ASN A 2 -9.21 -5.11 -32.00
N ASP A 3 -8.67 -5.33 -30.81
CA ASP A 3 -7.94 -6.55 -30.47
C ASP A 3 -8.93 -7.73 -30.47
N SER A 4 -8.94 -8.47 -31.57
CA SER A 4 -9.75 -9.67 -31.78
C SER A 4 -9.22 -10.90 -31.03
N SER A 5 -8.19 -10.77 -30.18
CA SER A 5 -7.59 -11.90 -29.46
C SER A 5 -8.36 -12.39 -28.22
N LEU A 6 -9.41 -11.66 -27.77
CA LEU A 6 -10.21 -12.04 -26.59
C LEU A 6 -11.42 -12.94 -26.89
N THR A 7 -11.63 -13.36 -28.14
CA THR A 7 -12.67 -14.35 -28.47
C THR A 7 -12.06 -15.69 -28.83
N ARG A 8 -11.39 -16.33 -27.86
CA ARG A 8 -11.18 -17.79 -27.96
C ARG A 8 -12.56 -18.45 -27.95
N PRO A 9 -12.86 -19.37 -28.88
CA PRO A 9 -14.13 -20.08 -28.87
C PRO A 9 -14.28 -20.80 -27.53
N ILE A 10 -15.39 -20.55 -26.84
CA ILE A 10 -15.74 -21.24 -25.59
C ILE A 10 -15.82 -22.73 -25.94
N PRO A 11 -14.95 -23.59 -25.37
CA PRO A 11 -15.05 -25.04 -25.59
C PRO A 11 -16.47 -25.50 -25.21
N SER A 12 -17.06 -26.42 -25.98
CA SER A 12 -18.39 -26.99 -25.70
C SER A 12 -18.48 -27.70 -24.34
N ASP A 13 -17.33 -27.97 -23.73
CA ASP A 13 -17.15 -28.86 -22.60
C ASP A 13 -17.04 -28.03 -21.30
N CYS A 14 -18.13 -27.37 -20.94
CA CYS A 14 -18.24 -26.63 -19.68
C CYS A 14 -18.42 -27.62 -18.51
N CYS A 15 -17.61 -27.48 -17.45
CA CYS A 15 -17.68 -28.31 -16.24
C CYS A 15 -17.43 -29.83 -16.45
N VAL A 16 -16.80 -30.23 -17.56
CA VAL A 16 -16.37 -31.63 -17.75
C VAL A 16 -15.15 -31.91 -16.88
N ALA A 17 -15.18 -32.95 -16.07
CA ALA A 17 -14.08 -33.32 -15.17
C ALA A 17 -12.74 -33.34 -15.92
N ASP A 18 -11.70 -32.81 -15.27
CA ASP A 18 -10.33 -32.72 -15.79
C ASP A 18 -10.16 -31.85 -17.05
N SER A 19 -11.22 -31.20 -17.54
CA SER A 19 -11.14 -30.23 -18.64
C SER A 19 -10.73 -28.85 -18.15
N TRP A 20 -10.31 -27.98 -19.08
CA TRP A 20 -10.06 -26.57 -18.79
C TRP A 20 -11.29 -25.87 -18.17
N GLY A 21 -12.50 -26.20 -18.62
CA GLY A 21 -13.74 -25.63 -18.10
C GLY A 21 -14.15 -26.13 -16.70
N TYR A 22 -13.42 -27.10 -16.14
CA TYR A 22 -13.57 -27.59 -14.78
C TYR A 22 -12.52 -27.03 -13.81
N GLN A 23 -11.33 -26.69 -14.31
CA GLN A 23 -10.24 -26.17 -13.48
C GLN A 23 -10.58 -24.79 -12.91
N LEU A 24 -10.10 -24.52 -11.69
CA LEU A 24 -10.13 -23.18 -11.13
C LEU A 24 -9.27 -22.25 -11.98
N HIS A 25 -9.71 -20.99 -12.11
CA HIS A 25 -8.87 -19.96 -12.71
C HIS A 25 -7.55 -19.86 -11.93
N SER A 26 -6.42 -19.63 -12.62
CA SER A 26 -5.08 -19.61 -12.02
C SER A 26 -4.99 -18.71 -10.79
N ASP A 27 -5.64 -17.55 -10.86
CA ASP A 27 -5.62 -16.55 -9.79
C ASP A 27 -6.35 -17.04 -8.54
N ILE A 28 -7.41 -17.86 -8.70
CA ILE A 28 -8.11 -18.48 -7.58
C ILE A 28 -7.29 -19.66 -7.06
N GLN A 29 -6.75 -20.50 -7.95
CA GLN A 29 -5.94 -21.64 -7.58
C GLN A 29 -4.72 -21.25 -6.73
N ALA A 30 -4.12 -20.08 -7.00
CA ALA A 30 -2.99 -19.55 -6.25
C ALA A 30 -3.36 -19.05 -4.83
N LEU A 31 -4.64 -18.79 -4.57
CA LEU A 31 -5.15 -18.33 -3.27
C LEU A 31 -5.64 -19.49 -2.38
N VAL A 32 -5.85 -20.69 -2.94
CA VAL A 32 -6.32 -21.86 -2.18
C VAL A 32 -5.22 -22.33 -1.23
N CYS A 33 -5.50 -22.29 0.06
CA CYS A 33 -4.64 -22.81 1.12
C CYS A 33 -4.89 -24.31 1.36
N PRO A 34 -3.92 -25.08 1.88
CA PRO A 34 -4.13 -26.49 2.25
C PRO A 34 -5.24 -26.72 3.28
N SER A 35 -5.58 -25.70 4.07
CA SER A 35 -6.70 -25.72 5.03
C SER A 35 -8.06 -25.51 4.40
N ASP A 36 -8.12 -25.06 3.14
CA ASP A 36 -9.38 -24.77 2.47
C ASP A 36 -10.07 -26.05 2.03
N LEU A 37 -11.38 -26.08 2.25
CA LEU A 37 -12.21 -27.18 1.79
C LEU A 37 -12.62 -26.97 0.33
N VAL A 38 -12.08 -27.80 -0.56
CA VAL A 38 -12.47 -27.83 -1.98
C VAL A 38 -13.57 -28.87 -2.18
N ILE A 39 -14.74 -28.43 -2.68
CA ILE A 39 -15.89 -29.30 -2.93
C ILE A 39 -16.20 -29.36 -4.42
N ASN A 40 -16.21 -30.58 -4.96
CA ASN A 40 -16.73 -30.84 -6.30
C ASN A 40 -18.25 -30.97 -6.25
N LYS A 41 -18.95 -30.19 -7.08
CA LYS A 41 -20.41 -30.22 -7.20
C LYS A 41 -20.83 -30.59 -8.62
N HIS A 42 -21.89 -31.38 -8.73
CA HIS A 42 -22.48 -31.80 -10.01
C HIS A 42 -23.82 -31.10 -10.31
N SER A 43 -24.22 -30.16 -9.46
CA SER A 43 -25.44 -29.37 -9.59
C SER A 43 -25.12 -27.88 -9.47
N PRO A 44 -26.05 -26.97 -9.83
CA PRO A 44 -25.85 -25.53 -9.62
C PRO A 44 -25.61 -25.16 -8.15
N SER A 45 -26.34 -25.77 -7.22
CA SER A 45 -26.17 -25.53 -5.78
C SER A 45 -24.90 -26.19 -5.24
N ALA A 46 -24.19 -25.49 -4.35
CA ALA A 46 -23.06 -26.08 -3.62
C ALA A 46 -23.48 -27.13 -2.58
N PHE A 47 -24.76 -27.19 -2.20
CA PHE A 47 -25.28 -28.13 -1.19
C PHE A 47 -25.83 -29.41 -1.80
N SER A 48 -26.51 -29.31 -2.95
CA SER A 48 -27.19 -30.45 -3.54
C SER A 48 -26.20 -31.51 -4.03
N GLY A 49 -26.22 -32.66 -3.35
CA GLY A 49 -25.34 -33.80 -3.62
C GLY A 49 -23.94 -33.69 -3.03
N THR A 50 -23.69 -32.79 -2.08
CA THR A 50 -22.38 -32.61 -1.44
C THR A 50 -22.45 -32.76 0.09
N SER A 51 -21.30 -32.91 0.74
CA SER A 51 -21.17 -32.94 2.21
C SER A 51 -21.15 -31.55 2.86
N LEU A 52 -21.31 -30.47 2.09
CA LEU A 52 -21.14 -29.10 2.58
C LEU A 52 -22.06 -28.81 3.79
N ALA A 53 -23.35 -29.16 3.71
CA ALA A 53 -24.29 -28.93 4.80
C ALA A 53 -23.86 -29.61 6.11
N SER A 54 -23.45 -30.88 6.04
CA SER A 54 -22.97 -31.62 7.22
C SER A 54 -21.69 -31.00 7.79
N ILE A 55 -20.77 -30.57 6.94
CA ILE A 55 -19.51 -29.98 7.39
C ILE A 55 -19.75 -28.65 8.09
N LEU A 56 -20.58 -27.77 7.52
CA LEU A 56 -20.92 -26.49 8.16
C LEU A 56 -21.60 -26.71 9.52
N ALA A 57 -22.55 -27.65 9.58
CA ALA A 57 -23.24 -28.00 10.82
C ALA A 57 -22.30 -28.55 11.90
N SER A 58 -21.39 -29.47 11.54
CA SER A 58 -20.40 -30.03 12.48
C SER A 58 -19.42 -28.99 13.02
N ASN A 59 -19.20 -27.90 12.28
CA ASN A 59 -18.35 -26.78 12.70
C ASN A 59 -19.12 -25.62 13.35
N ASN A 60 -20.41 -25.80 13.64
CA ASN A 60 -21.29 -24.75 14.19
C ASN A 60 -21.34 -23.45 13.36
N ILE A 61 -21.18 -23.57 12.04
CA ILE A 61 -21.25 -22.42 11.12
C ILE A 61 -22.72 -22.17 10.78
N ARG A 62 -23.19 -20.94 11.01
CA ARG A 62 -24.55 -20.50 10.69
C ARG A 62 -24.64 -19.49 9.55
N THR A 63 -23.53 -18.90 9.14
CA THR A 63 -23.51 -17.82 8.14
C THR A 63 -22.65 -18.23 6.95
N VAL A 64 -23.14 -17.96 5.75
CA VAL A 64 -22.40 -18.17 4.50
C VAL A 64 -22.34 -16.88 3.69
N ILE A 65 -21.14 -16.55 3.21
CA ILE A 65 -20.91 -15.45 2.29
C ILE A 65 -20.65 -16.04 0.91
N LEU A 66 -21.45 -15.68 -0.08
CA LEU A 66 -21.38 -16.28 -1.42
C LEU A 66 -20.73 -15.32 -2.42
N CYS A 67 -19.59 -15.74 -2.98
CA CYS A 67 -18.87 -15.04 -4.04
C CYS A 67 -18.74 -15.95 -5.27
N GLY A 68 -18.55 -15.37 -6.46
CA GLY A 68 -18.23 -16.12 -7.67
C GLY A 68 -19.09 -15.79 -8.88
N LEU A 69 -19.10 -16.69 -9.86
CA LEU A 69 -19.69 -16.44 -11.18
C LEU A 69 -21.03 -17.15 -11.37
N LEU A 70 -21.72 -16.76 -12.44
CA LEU A 70 -23.03 -17.25 -12.86
C LEU A 70 -24.12 -16.98 -11.82
N SER A 71 -24.27 -15.73 -11.41
CA SER A 71 -25.14 -15.34 -10.29
C SER A 71 -26.59 -15.85 -10.37
N TYR A 72 -27.19 -15.89 -11.57
CA TYR A 72 -28.55 -16.41 -11.80
C TYR A 72 -28.69 -17.93 -11.73
N THR A 73 -27.59 -18.67 -11.66
CA THR A 73 -27.60 -20.14 -11.59
C THR A 73 -26.98 -20.62 -10.28
N SER A 74 -25.66 -20.69 -10.20
CA SER A 74 -24.95 -21.27 -9.04
C SER A 74 -25.15 -20.46 -7.76
N ILE A 75 -25.02 -19.12 -7.81
CA ILE A 75 -25.17 -18.28 -6.61
C ILE A 75 -26.63 -18.32 -6.13
N LEU A 76 -27.61 -18.11 -7.02
CA LEU A 76 -29.03 -18.13 -6.67
C LEU A 76 -29.47 -19.49 -6.12
N ALA A 77 -29.07 -20.60 -6.74
CA ALA A 77 -29.41 -21.94 -6.27
C ALA A 77 -28.78 -22.25 -4.90
N THR A 78 -27.51 -21.88 -4.72
CA THR A 78 -26.80 -22.07 -3.44
C THR A 78 -27.41 -21.21 -2.33
N ALA A 79 -27.79 -19.96 -2.63
CA ALA A 79 -28.45 -19.07 -1.68
C ALA A 79 -29.81 -19.63 -1.23
N ALA A 80 -30.62 -20.13 -2.16
CA ALA A 80 -31.91 -20.74 -1.83
C ALA A 80 -31.75 -21.96 -0.92
N ASP A 81 -30.84 -22.88 -1.25
CA ASP A 81 -30.59 -24.07 -0.42
C ASP A 81 -30.03 -23.70 0.96
N ALA A 82 -29.07 -22.78 1.03
CA ALA A 82 -28.52 -22.29 2.30
C ALA A 82 -29.63 -21.72 3.20
N PHE A 83 -30.53 -20.91 2.64
CA PHE A 83 -31.69 -20.37 3.35
C PHE A 83 -32.59 -21.47 3.90
N PHE A 84 -32.96 -22.46 3.08
CA PHE A 84 -33.81 -23.57 3.52
C PHE A 84 -33.14 -24.50 4.54
N LEU A 85 -31.81 -24.52 4.58
CA LEU A 85 -31.02 -25.19 5.63
C LEU A 85 -30.90 -24.35 6.92
N GLY A 86 -31.46 -23.14 6.96
CA GLY A 86 -31.44 -22.26 8.13
C GLY A 86 -30.12 -21.50 8.32
N LEU A 87 -29.33 -21.34 7.25
CA LEU A 87 -28.13 -20.52 7.25
C LEU A 87 -28.46 -19.07 6.90
N ASP A 88 -27.76 -18.13 7.54
CA ASP A 88 -27.78 -16.72 7.17
C ASP A 88 -26.95 -16.52 5.90
N VAL A 89 -27.60 -16.05 4.83
CA VAL A 89 -26.97 -15.87 3.53
C VAL A 89 -26.62 -14.41 3.28
N ILE A 90 -25.36 -14.16 2.93
CA ILE A 90 -24.84 -12.85 2.58
C ILE A 90 -24.21 -12.92 1.18
N VAL A 91 -24.52 -11.96 0.31
CA VAL A 91 -23.98 -11.88 -1.05
C VAL A 91 -23.39 -10.48 -1.28
N PRO A 92 -22.06 -10.32 -1.37
CA PRO A 92 -21.43 -9.08 -1.78
C PRO A 92 -21.67 -8.84 -3.27
N TYR A 93 -22.38 -7.77 -3.60
CA TYR A 93 -22.78 -7.46 -4.98
C TYR A 93 -21.58 -7.40 -5.93
N GLU A 94 -20.48 -6.78 -5.52
CA GLU A 94 -19.26 -6.61 -6.30
C GLU A 94 -18.46 -7.92 -6.48
N CYS A 95 -18.72 -8.93 -5.65
CA CYS A 95 -18.02 -10.22 -5.67
C CYS A 95 -18.77 -11.31 -6.43
N VAL A 96 -19.89 -10.97 -7.07
CA VAL A 96 -20.68 -11.91 -7.87
C VAL A 96 -20.87 -11.43 -9.29
N GLY A 97 -20.79 -12.33 -10.27
CA GLY A 97 -20.80 -11.97 -11.69
C GLY A 97 -21.71 -12.84 -12.55
N HIS A 98 -22.20 -12.30 -13.66
CA HIS A 98 -22.82 -13.06 -14.74
C HIS A 98 -22.57 -12.34 -16.08
N ASN A 99 -22.40 -13.09 -17.16
CA ASN A 99 -22.25 -12.53 -18.51
C ASN A 99 -23.51 -11.85 -19.09
N ASN A 100 -24.61 -11.77 -18.33
CA ASN A 100 -25.87 -11.18 -18.75
C ASN A 100 -26.41 -10.35 -17.59
N MET A 101 -26.41 -9.03 -17.78
CA MET A 101 -26.76 -8.08 -16.72
C MET A 101 -28.22 -8.23 -16.26
N HIS A 102 -29.15 -8.51 -17.18
CA HIS A 102 -30.55 -8.71 -16.81
C HIS A 102 -30.74 -9.93 -15.90
N LYS A 103 -30.09 -11.05 -16.23
CA LYS A 103 -30.08 -12.25 -15.37
C LYS A 103 -29.40 -11.96 -14.03
N HIS A 104 -28.29 -11.22 -14.03
CA HIS A 104 -27.59 -10.82 -12.82
C HIS A 104 -28.49 -10.03 -11.86
N MET A 105 -29.13 -8.97 -12.36
CA MET A 105 -30.04 -8.13 -11.59
C MET A 105 -31.23 -8.91 -11.04
N LYS A 106 -31.81 -9.82 -11.85
CA LYS A 106 -32.89 -10.69 -11.38
C LYS A 106 -32.44 -11.61 -10.26
N ALA A 107 -31.23 -12.18 -10.34
CA ALA A 107 -30.68 -13.01 -9.27
C ALA A 107 -30.52 -12.23 -7.96
N MET A 108 -29.90 -11.04 -8.02
CA MET A 108 -29.68 -10.19 -6.86
C MET A 108 -31.01 -9.74 -6.23
N HIS A 109 -31.98 -9.36 -7.06
CA HIS A 109 -33.31 -9.00 -6.58
C HIS A 109 -34.00 -10.19 -5.89
N THR A 110 -33.98 -11.38 -6.49
CA THR A 110 -34.58 -12.57 -5.88
C THR A 110 -33.91 -12.93 -4.54
N ILE A 111 -32.57 -12.93 -4.48
CA ILE A 111 -31.84 -13.25 -3.26
C ILE A 111 -32.18 -12.24 -2.16
N SER A 112 -32.08 -10.94 -2.44
CA SER A 112 -32.38 -9.87 -1.47
C SER A 112 -33.82 -9.87 -0.98
N THR A 113 -34.76 -10.38 -1.78
CA THR A 113 -36.18 -10.42 -1.42
C THR A 113 -36.51 -11.65 -0.56
N TRP A 114 -35.89 -12.80 -0.85
CA TRP A 114 -36.38 -14.09 -0.32
C TRP A 114 -35.35 -14.91 0.45
N TYR A 115 -34.08 -14.86 0.08
CA TYR A 115 -33.10 -15.87 0.49
C TYR A 115 -31.94 -15.34 1.30
N GLY A 116 -31.71 -14.03 1.35
CA GLY A 116 -30.62 -13.46 2.13
C GLY A 116 -30.41 -11.98 1.91
N HIS A 117 -29.25 -11.49 2.34
CA HIS A 117 -28.86 -10.10 2.21
C HIS A 117 -27.92 -9.91 1.04
N VAL A 118 -28.33 -9.12 0.05
CA VAL A 118 -27.41 -8.57 -0.96
C VAL A 118 -26.96 -7.21 -0.48
N CYS A 119 -25.64 -7.02 -0.38
CA CYS A 119 -25.07 -5.79 0.12
C CYS A 119 -23.75 -5.46 -0.59
N HIS A 120 -23.26 -4.25 -0.38
CA HIS A 120 -21.94 -3.85 -0.85
C HIS A 120 -20.86 -4.57 -0.03
N LEU A 121 -19.77 -4.99 -0.68
CA LEU A 121 -18.64 -5.67 -0.05
C LEU A 121 -18.18 -4.94 1.24
N GLU A 122 -18.12 -3.61 1.18
CA GLU A 122 -17.73 -2.74 2.29
C GLU A 122 -18.57 -2.94 3.57
N SER A 123 -19.83 -3.37 3.44
CA SER A 123 -20.70 -3.63 4.59
C SER A 123 -20.42 -4.95 5.30
N ILE A 124 -19.79 -5.90 4.61
CA ILE A 124 -19.50 -7.27 5.11
C ILE A 124 -18.14 -7.30 5.77
N ILE A 125 -17.13 -6.72 5.10
CA ILE A 125 -15.78 -6.58 5.66
C ILE A 125 -15.75 -5.50 6.75
N GLY A 126 -16.87 -4.80 6.97
CA GLY A 126 -17.00 -3.66 7.87
C GLY A 126 -16.43 -2.39 7.23
N LYS A 127 -16.94 -1.23 7.67
CA LYS A 127 -16.29 0.08 7.40
C LYS A 127 -14.83 0.12 7.86
N ASP A 128 -14.43 -0.89 8.64
CA ASP A 128 -13.10 -1.10 9.18
C ASP A 128 -12.17 -1.99 8.31
N LEU A 129 -12.58 -2.49 7.14
CA LEU A 129 -11.64 -3.08 6.16
C LEU A 129 -11.63 -2.34 4.83
N ALA A 130 -12.67 -1.54 4.54
CA ALA A 130 -12.58 -0.40 3.65
C ALA A 130 -12.24 0.86 4.47
N HIS A 131 -11.16 0.81 5.27
CA HIS A 131 -10.75 2.00 6.01
C HIS A 131 -10.27 3.05 5.01
N ILE A 132 -11.15 4.00 4.71
CA ILE A 132 -10.78 5.24 4.08
C ILE A 132 -10.03 6.07 5.12
N TYR A 133 -8.71 6.13 4.98
CA TYR A 133 -7.84 6.88 5.87
C TYR A 133 -7.63 8.32 5.38
N GLY A 134 -7.25 9.18 6.32
CA GLY A 134 -6.85 10.55 6.05
C GLY A 134 -7.95 11.37 5.39
N ALA A 135 -7.70 11.81 4.16
CA ALA A 135 -8.52 12.76 3.42
C ALA A 135 -9.61 12.13 2.52
N GLY A 136 -9.76 10.80 2.56
CA GLY A 136 -10.73 10.11 1.71
C GLY A 136 -10.13 9.19 0.65
N ASP A 137 -8.81 9.28 0.43
CA ASP A 137 -8.10 8.71 -0.72
C ASP A 137 -7.00 7.70 -0.34
N SER A 138 -6.95 7.29 0.93
CA SER A 138 -5.96 6.32 1.42
C SER A 138 -6.64 5.05 1.93
N ARG A 139 -6.00 3.90 1.77
CA ARG A 139 -6.52 2.58 2.19
C ARG A 139 -5.41 1.64 2.64
N LEU A 140 -5.76 0.68 3.49
CA LEU A 140 -4.88 -0.43 3.89
C LEU A 140 -5.35 -1.71 3.19
N VAL A 141 -4.42 -2.40 2.53
CA VAL A 141 -4.67 -3.69 1.90
C VAL A 141 -3.89 -4.76 2.67
N HIS A 142 -4.54 -5.86 3.01
CA HIS A 142 -3.93 -6.99 3.73
C HIS A 142 -3.57 -8.11 2.76
N ASN A 143 -2.62 -8.96 3.17
CA ASN A 143 -2.18 -10.16 2.45
C ASN A 143 -1.77 -9.87 1.00
N VAL A 144 -0.98 -8.82 0.81
CA VAL A 144 -0.71 -8.26 -0.53
C VAL A 144 0.23 -9.15 -1.34
N MET A 145 1.23 -9.76 -0.69
CA MET A 145 2.16 -10.70 -1.32
C MET A 145 1.56 -12.11 -1.32
N PRO A 146 1.58 -12.81 -2.47
CA PRO A 146 1.12 -14.19 -2.57
C PRO A 146 2.05 -15.15 -1.81
N PRO A 147 1.56 -16.33 -1.39
CA PRO A 147 2.36 -17.34 -0.68
C PRO A 147 3.64 -17.75 -1.41
N SER A 148 3.62 -17.76 -2.76
CA SER A 148 4.78 -18.08 -3.59
C SER A 148 5.94 -17.10 -3.42
N LEU A 149 5.65 -15.81 -3.16
CA LEU A 149 6.68 -14.80 -2.86
C LEU A 149 7.05 -14.82 -1.38
N LEU A 150 6.10 -15.03 -0.47
CA LEU A 150 6.36 -15.08 0.97
C LEU A 150 7.30 -16.23 1.35
N ASN A 151 7.13 -17.40 0.73
CA ASN A 151 7.87 -18.63 1.04
C ASN A 151 9.08 -18.86 0.14
N MET A 152 9.62 -17.80 -0.47
CA MET A 152 10.78 -17.94 -1.35
C MET A 152 12.02 -18.44 -0.58
N ASN A 153 12.64 -19.49 -1.11
CA ASN A 153 13.87 -20.05 -0.55
C ASN A 153 15.06 -19.21 -1.01
N THR A 154 15.71 -18.52 -0.07
CA THR A 154 17.02 -17.90 -0.32
C THR A 154 18.10 -18.84 0.19
N THR A 155 18.99 -19.28 -0.71
CA THR A 155 20.20 -20.01 -0.34
C THR A 155 21.11 -19.11 0.51
N SER A 156 21.13 -19.34 1.83
CA SER A 156 22.15 -18.78 2.72
C SER A 156 23.20 -19.84 3.03
N THR A 157 24.48 -19.44 3.01
CA THR A 157 25.64 -20.28 3.35
C THR A 157 25.88 -20.42 4.86
N THR A 158 24.97 -19.95 5.72
CA THR A 158 25.09 -20.02 7.17
C THR A 158 24.09 -21.00 7.80
N THR A 159 24.51 -21.63 8.90
CA THR A 159 23.86 -22.74 9.63
C THR A 159 22.51 -22.43 10.29
N GLU A 160 21.89 -21.28 10.02
CA GLU A 160 20.56 -20.89 10.51
C GLU A 160 19.63 -20.61 9.31
N THR A 161 18.63 -21.48 9.10
CA THR A 161 17.73 -21.42 7.93
C THR A 161 16.52 -20.55 8.22
N HIS A 162 16.71 -19.24 8.22
CA HIS A 162 15.59 -18.32 8.13
C HIS A 162 15.17 -18.17 6.67
N THR A 163 14.00 -18.72 6.31
CA THR A 163 13.47 -18.72 4.94
C THR A 163 12.34 -17.69 4.79
N GLY A 164 12.13 -17.22 3.56
CA GLY A 164 11.02 -16.33 3.22
C GLY A 164 11.39 -14.87 2.96
N LEU A 165 10.42 -14.13 2.44
CA LEU A 165 10.59 -12.79 1.86
C LEU A 165 11.25 -11.77 2.81
N PHE A 166 10.90 -11.83 4.10
CA PHE A 166 11.46 -10.93 5.11
C PHE A 166 12.98 -11.07 5.22
N TYR A 167 13.47 -12.31 5.35
CA TYR A 167 14.89 -12.59 5.50
C TYR A 167 15.66 -12.38 4.21
N ALA A 168 15.03 -12.70 3.06
CA ALA A 168 15.56 -12.38 1.74
C ALA A 168 15.89 -10.88 1.62
N LEU A 169 14.94 -10.02 1.96
CA LEU A 169 15.14 -8.56 2.00
C LEU A 169 16.21 -8.15 3.01
N LYS A 170 16.14 -8.71 4.23
CA LYS A 170 17.09 -8.37 5.31
C LYS A 170 18.54 -8.62 4.89
N HIS A 171 18.78 -9.70 4.14
CA HIS A 171 20.10 -10.07 3.66
C HIS A 171 20.52 -9.28 2.40
N GLU A 172 19.60 -9.08 1.46
CA GLU A 172 19.89 -8.47 0.14
C GLU A 172 20.07 -6.94 0.20
N VAL A 173 19.40 -6.26 1.14
CA VAL A 173 19.42 -4.81 1.24
C VAL A 173 20.70 -4.31 1.93
N ALA A 174 21.40 -3.37 1.28
CA ALA A 174 22.57 -2.69 1.83
C ALA A 174 22.17 -1.59 2.84
N TRP A 175 21.92 -2.00 4.09
CA TRP A 175 21.49 -1.13 5.19
C TRP A 175 22.50 -0.03 5.55
N GLN A 176 22.02 1.18 5.79
CA GLN A 176 22.80 2.36 6.15
C GLN A 176 22.18 3.11 7.33
N GLU A 177 23.03 3.84 8.03
CA GLU A 177 22.57 4.89 8.95
C GLU A 177 22.28 6.18 8.18
N MET A 178 21.33 6.96 8.66
CA MET A 178 20.99 8.27 8.10
C MET A 178 20.93 9.29 9.22
N PHE A 179 21.40 10.50 8.95
CA PHE A 179 21.42 11.61 9.90
C PHE A 179 20.37 12.67 9.52
N HIS A 180 19.66 13.18 10.52
CA HIS A 180 18.69 14.25 10.34
C HIS A 180 18.65 15.14 11.58
N ARG A 181 18.84 16.46 11.40
CA ARG A 181 18.89 17.47 12.46
C ARG A 181 19.96 17.16 13.51
N GLY A 182 21.14 16.75 13.07
CA GLY A 182 22.30 16.55 13.94
C GLY A 182 22.31 15.25 14.76
N GLY A 183 21.46 14.28 14.41
CA GLY A 183 21.46 12.95 15.04
C GLY A 183 21.08 11.83 14.08
N ALA A 184 21.53 10.61 14.37
CA ALA A 184 21.15 9.42 13.62
C ALA A 184 19.65 9.14 13.80
N VAL A 185 18.96 8.82 12.71
CA VAL A 185 17.57 8.38 12.77
C VAL A 185 17.50 6.99 13.42
N PRO A 186 16.50 6.71 14.28
CA PRO A 186 16.41 5.45 15.00
C PRO A 186 15.79 4.35 14.12
N ARG A 187 16.51 3.97 13.07
CA ARG A 187 16.22 2.89 12.10
C ARG A 187 17.32 2.85 11.04
N LEU A 188 17.56 1.68 10.45
CA LEU A 188 18.42 1.57 9.27
C LEU A 188 17.62 1.86 8.00
N VAL A 189 18.27 2.43 6.99
CA VAL A 189 17.63 2.80 5.72
C VAL A 189 18.41 2.31 4.52
N CYS A 190 17.74 2.20 3.38
CA CYS A 190 18.37 2.01 2.07
C CYS A 190 17.47 2.66 1.01
N VAL A 191 18.05 3.36 0.04
CA VAL A 191 17.32 3.90 -1.10
C VAL A 191 17.65 3.06 -2.32
N GLN A 192 16.62 2.53 -2.96
CA GLN A 192 16.77 1.80 -4.22
C GLN A 192 15.84 2.35 -5.31
N GLY A 193 16.15 2.06 -6.57
CA GLY A 193 15.27 2.42 -7.68
C GLY A 193 15.63 1.75 -9.00
N ILE A 194 14.81 2.01 -10.01
CA ILE A 194 15.03 1.58 -11.39
C ILE A 194 15.54 2.78 -12.17
N CYS A 195 16.77 2.70 -12.68
CA CYS A 195 17.29 3.69 -13.60
C CYS A 195 16.51 3.64 -14.91
N ASP A 196 16.30 4.80 -15.53
CA ASP A 196 15.55 4.90 -16.78
C ASP A 196 16.45 4.62 -17.99
N PRO A 197 16.27 3.47 -18.69
CA PRO A 197 17.11 3.11 -19.83
C PRO A 197 16.91 4.04 -21.03
N ALA A 198 15.74 4.69 -21.15
CA ALA A 198 15.44 5.60 -22.27
C ALA A 198 16.28 6.88 -22.22
N THR A 199 16.83 7.20 -21.04
CA THR A 199 17.57 8.43 -20.76
C THR A 199 18.99 8.12 -20.29
N ASN A 200 19.62 7.14 -20.92
CA ASN A 200 20.98 6.68 -20.61
C ASN A 200 21.16 6.30 -19.12
N ASN A 201 20.24 5.48 -18.61
CA ASN A 201 20.21 5.01 -17.22
C ASN A 201 20.20 6.15 -16.20
N SER A 202 19.43 7.20 -16.46
CA SER A 202 19.24 8.28 -15.48
C SER A 202 18.63 7.74 -14.19
N ILE A 203 19.04 8.31 -13.06
CA ILE A 203 18.70 7.84 -11.73
C ILE A 203 17.50 8.65 -11.20
N PRO A 204 16.39 8.02 -10.79
CA PRO A 204 15.28 8.74 -10.18
C PRO A 204 15.70 9.29 -8.81
N ILE A 205 15.37 10.55 -8.55
CA ILE A 205 15.73 11.23 -7.30
C ILE A 205 14.52 11.75 -6.53
N TYR A 206 14.45 11.42 -5.24
CA TYR A 206 13.45 11.93 -4.31
C TYR A 206 14.11 12.87 -3.31
N ARG A 207 13.83 14.18 -3.44
CA ARG A 207 14.43 15.19 -2.56
C ARG A 207 13.52 15.51 -1.39
N HIS A 208 14.13 15.60 -0.21
CA HIS A 208 13.46 16.00 1.03
C HIS A 208 14.43 16.75 1.95
N PRO A 209 13.95 17.50 2.96
CA PRO A 209 14.83 18.12 3.95
C PRO A 209 15.64 17.06 4.72
N ALA A 210 16.93 16.92 4.41
CA ALA A 210 17.86 16.06 5.15
C ALA A 210 19.28 16.60 5.12
N ASP A 211 20.04 16.24 6.14
CA ASP A 211 21.45 16.63 6.28
C ASP A 211 22.30 15.87 5.25
N THR A 212 21.95 14.62 4.93
CA THR A 212 22.60 13.86 3.86
C THR A 212 21.60 12.86 3.28
N HIS A 213 21.52 12.77 1.96
CA HIS A 213 20.72 11.74 1.30
C HIS A 213 21.43 10.39 1.35
N PRO A 214 20.72 9.29 1.69
CA PRO A 214 21.29 7.95 1.59
C PRO A 214 21.75 7.65 0.16
N LYS A 215 22.81 6.85 0.03
CA LYS A 215 23.30 6.44 -1.28
C LYS A 215 22.22 5.66 -2.03
N PHE A 216 22.03 6.00 -3.30
CA PHE A 216 21.14 5.27 -4.22
C PHE A 216 21.77 3.94 -4.66
N TYR A 217 20.95 2.89 -4.75
CA TYR A 217 21.30 1.61 -5.36
C TYR A 217 20.26 1.22 -6.41
N PRO A 218 20.64 0.49 -7.47
CA PRO A 218 19.67 -0.23 -8.28
C PRO A 218 18.83 -1.18 -7.43
N CYS A 219 17.56 -1.37 -7.79
CA CYS A 219 16.72 -2.38 -7.14
C CYS A 219 17.39 -3.74 -7.19
N THR A 220 17.49 -4.37 -6.03
CA THR A 220 17.95 -5.74 -5.92
C THR A 220 16.83 -6.72 -6.35
N PRO A 221 17.15 -7.99 -6.71
CA PRO A 221 16.16 -8.89 -7.31
C PRO A 221 14.85 -9.06 -6.52
N VAL A 222 14.91 -9.19 -5.19
CA VAL A 222 13.75 -9.33 -4.31
C VAL A 222 12.95 -8.03 -4.27
N VAL A 223 13.63 -6.88 -4.18
CA VAL A 223 12.99 -5.56 -4.18
C VAL A 223 12.28 -5.29 -5.50
N ASP A 224 12.88 -5.66 -6.65
CA ASP A 224 12.25 -5.52 -7.96
C ASP A 224 11.04 -6.48 -8.13
N LEU A 225 11.11 -7.71 -7.62
CA LEU A 225 9.96 -8.62 -7.59
C LEU A 225 8.76 -8.01 -6.85
N ILE A 226 8.99 -7.47 -5.65
CA ILE A 226 7.96 -6.77 -4.87
C ILE A 226 7.43 -5.55 -5.64
N ARG A 227 8.33 -4.73 -6.20
CA ARG A 227 7.99 -3.52 -6.94
C ARG A 227 7.07 -3.82 -8.12
N ARG A 228 7.38 -4.85 -8.93
CA ARG A 228 6.56 -5.26 -10.08
C ARG A 228 5.19 -5.75 -9.65
N HIS A 229 5.12 -6.57 -8.60
CA HIS A 229 3.86 -7.06 -8.06
C HIS A 229 2.97 -5.90 -7.61
N ILE A 230 3.50 -4.95 -6.84
CA ILE A 230 2.74 -3.78 -6.37
C ILE A 230 2.37 -2.87 -7.53
N SER A 231 3.26 -2.64 -8.50
CA SER A 231 2.96 -1.79 -9.68
C SER A 231 1.76 -2.34 -10.46
N HIS A 232 1.69 -3.66 -10.63
CA HIS A 232 0.53 -4.31 -11.26
C HIS A 232 -0.76 -4.09 -10.47
N LEU A 233 -0.70 -4.19 -9.13
CA LEU A 233 -1.87 -3.93 -8.26
C LEU A 233 -2.34 -2.47 -8.29
N LEU A 234 -1.43 -1.52 -8.48
CA LEU A 234 -1.75 -0.09 -8.52
C LEU A 234 -2.21 0.39 -9.90
N GLY A 235 -1.84 -0.32 -10.97
CA GLY A 235 -2.08 0.11 -12.34
C GLY A 235 -1.15 1.25 -12.80
N HIS A 236 -0.06 1.51 -12.05
CA HIS A 236 0.99 2.46 -12.43
C HIS A 236 2.36 1.97 -11.97
N GLU A 237 3.41 2.38 -12.68
CA GLU A 237 4.78 1.97 -12.38
C GLU A 237 5.34 2.65 -11.13
N LEU A 238 6.16 1.91 -10.38
CA LEU A 238 6.98 2.41 -9.27
C LEU A 238 8.46 2.33 -9.69
N ASN A 239 9.24 3.38 -9.46
CA ASN A 239 10.66 3.43 -9.87
C ASN A 239 11.62 3.81 -8.74
N HIS A 240 11.12 4.13 -7.55
CA HIS A 240 11.93 4.51 -6.39
C HIS A 240 11.35 3.92 -5.10
N VAL A 241 12.22 3.48 -4.18
CA VAL A 241 11.83 2.95 -2.86
C VAL A 241 12.78 3.40 -1.76
N LEU A 242 12.20 3.87 -0.65
CA LEU A 242 12.90 4.00 0.62
C LEU A 242 12.57 2.78 1.49
N ILE A 243 13.59 1.98 1.78
CA ILE A 243 13.51 0.78 2.60
C ILE A 243 13.99 1.12 4.01
N GLN A 244 13.25 0.71 5.04
CA GLN A 244 13.55 1.03 6.43
C GLN A 244 13.42 -0.22 7.31
N LEU A 245 14.45 -0.53 8.09
CA LEU A 245 14.45 -1.61 9.08
C LEU A 245 14.28 -1.01 10.48
N TYR A 246 13.18 -1.38 11.12
CA TYR A 246 12.89 -1.11 12.53
C TYR A 246 13.32 -2.36 13.32
N ARG A 247 14.37 -2.21 14.12
CA ARG A 247 15.03 -3.33 14.81
C ARG A 247 14.22 -3.83 16.01
N ASP A 248 13.49 -2.93 16.65
CA ASP A 248 12.66 -3.23 17.82
C ASP A 248 11.47 -2.25 17.92
N GLY A 249 10.77 -2.26 19.05
CA GLY A 249 9.66 -1.33 19.33
C GLY A 249 10.09 0.11 19.65
N LYS A 250 11.40 0.38 19.83
CA LYS A 250 11.93 1.70 20.14
C LYS A 250 12.23 2.51 18.88
N ASP A 251 12.59 1.84 17.79
CA ASP A 251 12.77 2.45 16.47
C ASP A 251 11.44 3.07 15.98
N TYR A 252 11.49 4.30 15.47
CA TYR A 252 10.30 5.08 15.10
C TYR A 252 10.57 6.07 13.97
N ILE A 253 9.50 6.65 13.41
CA ILE A 253 9.58 7.83 12.54
C ILE A 253 8.53 8.84 12.96
N SER A 254 8.99 10.05 13.28
CA SER A 254 8.13 11.17 13.70
C SER A 254 7.10 11.54 12.64
N GLU A 255 6.03 12.20 13.06
CA GLU A 255 4.98 12.73 12.17
C GLU A 255 5.57 13.68 11.11
N HIS A 256 5.40 13.35 9.83
CA HIS A 256 5.86 14.12 8.68
C HIS A 256 4.90 14.01 7.49
N SER A 257 5.10 14.81 6.43
CA SER A 257 4.51 14.58 5.13
C SER A 257 5.62 14.36 4.12
N ASP A 258 5.39 13.46 3.17
CA ASP A 258 6.29 13.25 2.05
C ASP A 258 6.26 14.44 1.10
N LYS A 259 7.40 14.71 0.44
CA LYS A 259 7.59 15.87 -0.44
C LYS A 259 7.13 15.55 -1.85
N THR A 260 6.19 16.35 -2.36
CA THR A 260 5.59 16.08 -3.67
C THR A 260 6.34 16.72 -4.84
N LEU A 261 7.46 17.42 -4.60
CA LEU A 261 8.29 18.04 -5.64
C LEU A 261 8.66 17.06 -6.77
N ASP A 262 9.07 15.85 -6.39
CA ASP A 262 9.57 14.84 -7.34
C ASP A 262 8.56 13.70 -7.60
N VAL A 263 7.45 13.66 -6.86
CA VAL A 263 6.42 12.60 -6.99
C VAL A 263 5.47 12.94 -8.14
N VAL A 264 5.27 12.00 -9.06
CA VAL A 264 4.41 12.19 -10.23
C VAL A 264 2.95 12.39 -9.81
N ALA A 265 2.31 13.43 -10.34
CA ALA A 265 0.91 13.73 -10.07
C ALA A 265 -0.01 12.56 -10.50
N GLY A 266 -1.04 12.29 -9.71
CA GLY A 266 -1.98 11.19 -9.98
C GLY A 266 -1.49 9.80 -9.55
N THR A 267 -0.28 9.67 -9.03
CA THR A 267 0.24 8.42 -8.46
C THR A 267 0.05 8.36 -6.95
N SER A 268 0.22 7.18 -6.35
CA SER A 268 0.13 6.99 -4.89
C SER A 268 1.51 6.75 -4.27
N ILE A 269 1.65 7.14 -3.00
CA ILE A 269 2.79 6.75 -2.15
C ILE A 269 2.36 5.50 -1.40
N VAL A 270 3.11 4.40 -1.52
CA VAL A 270 2.67 3.12 -0.95
C VAL A 270 3.70 2.54 0.00
N ASN A 271 3.24 2.02 1.14
CA ASN A 271 4.08 1.48 2.20
C ASN A 271 3.76 0.00 2.43
N LEU A 272 4.65 -0.89 2.00
CA LEU A 272 4.57 -2.33 2.32
C LEU A 272 5.23 -2.58 3.67
N SER A 273 4.56 -3.34 4.54
CA SER A 273 5.05 -3.75 5.86
C SER A 273 5.23 -5.26 5.90
N LEU A 274 6.43 -5.71 6.28
CA LEU A 274 6.79 -7.12 6.49
C LEU A 274 7.44 -7.30 7.86
N GLY A 275 7.16 -8.43 8.51
CA GLY A 275 7.61 -8.72 9.87
C GLY A 275 6.66 -8.17 10.93
N ALA A 276 7.22 -7.66 12.02
CA ALA A 276 6.49 -7.23 13.20
C ALA A 276 5.46 -6.14 12.90
N GLU A 277 4.29 -6.25 13.53
CA GLU A 277 3.25 -5.22 13.47
C GLU A 277 3.74 -3.90 14.10
N ARG A 278 3.35 -2.77 13.50
CA ARG A 278 3.57 -1.43 14.06
C ARG A 278 2.35 -0.54 13.87
N THR A 279 2.18 0.44 14.74
CA THR A 279 1.08 1.41 14.65
C THR A 279 1.47 2.60 13.78
N MET A 280 0.75 2.78 12.66
CA MET A 280 0.73 4.00 11.88
C MET A 280 -0.13 5.05 12.58
N VAL A 281 0.34 6.29 12.60
CA VAL A 281 -0.39 7.45 13.12
C VAL A 281 -0.57 8.45 11.99
N LEU A 282 -1.82 8.76 11.64
CA LEU A 282 -2.16 9.90 10.81
C LEU A 282 -2.69 11.04 11.68
N ARG A 283 -2.18 12.25 11.50
CA ARG A 283 -2.66 13.44 12.20
C ARG A 283 -2.90 14.58 11.24
N SER A 284 -4.10 15.16 11.25
CA SER A 284 -4.43 16.28 10.37
C SER A 284 -3.49 17.46 10.62
N LYS A 285 -3.06 18.13 9.55
CA LYS A 285 -2.35 19.40 9.64
C LYS A 285 -3.25 20.46 10.30
N ARG A 286 -2.65 21.52 10.84
CA ARG A 286 -3.42 22.62 11.45
C ARG A 286 -4.04 23.47 10.35
N ASP A 287 -5.29 23.88 10.54
CA ASP A 287 -5.92 24.87 9.67
C ASP A 287 -5.42 26.26 10.07
N THR A 288 -4.60 26.89 9.22
CA THR A 288 -3.99 28.20 9.47
C THR A 288 -4.97 29.37 9.34
N ARG A 289 -6.24 29.14 8.98
CA ARG A 289 -7.26 30.19 8.82
C ARG A 289 -7.59 30.98 10.09
N HIS A 290 -7.30 30.47 11.28
CA HIS A 290 -7.63 31.17 12.54
C HIS A 290 -6.48 31.98 13.15
N SER A 291 -5.28 32.03 12.56
CA SER A 291 -4.16 32.78 13.16
C SER A 291 -3.88 34.15 12.55
N THR A 292 -4.63 34.60 11.54
CA THR A 292 -4.32 35.84 10.79
C THR A 292 -5.34 36.98 10.90
N PHE A 293 -6.37 36.88 11.74
CA PHE A 293 -7.19 38.05 12.11
C PHE A 293 -6.71 38.66 13.43
N HIS A 294 -5.57 39.37 13.39
CA HIS A 294 -5.28 40.42 14.36
C HIS A 294 -5.70 41.77 13.75
N SER A 295 -6.85 42.28 14.16
CA SER A 295 -7.15 43.71 14.15
C SER A 295 -8.14 44.04 15.27
N GLU A 296 -7.56 44.52 16.36
CA GLU A 296 -8.02 45.53 17.32
C GLU A 296 -9.50 45.55 17.75
N LEU A 297 -9.78 44.99 18.94
CA LEU A 297 -10.70 45.54 19.95
C LEU A 297 -10.44 44.84 21.31
N PRO A 298 -10.34 45.57 22.44
CA PRO A 298 -10.11 44.97 23.74
C PRO A 298 -11.42 44.65 24.45
N THR A 299 -11.86 43.40 24.44
CA THR A 299 -12.86 42.91 25.40
C THR A 299 -12.53 41.52 25.90
N GLN A 300 -12.42 41.43 27.22
CA GLN A 300 -12.16 40.23 28.01
C GLN A 300 -13.22 39.15 27.78
N SER A 301 -12.79 37.93 27.47
CA SER A 301 -13.43 36.66 27.87
C SER A 301 -12.47 35.48 27.62
N PRO A 302 -12.27 34.55 28.58
CA PRO A 302 -11.25 33.50 28.51
C PRO A 302 -11.77 32.20 27.89
N LEU A 303 -10.84 31.38 27.36
CA LEU A 303 -10.98 30.00 26.85
C LEU A 303 -11.53 29.79 25.42
N LEU A 304 -10.82 30.32 24.41
CA LEU A 304 -10.82 29.73 23.06
C LEU A 304 -10.00 28.44 23.08
N THR A 305 -10.65 27.29 23.19
CA THR A 305 -10.03 25.98 23.00
C THR A 305 -9.53 25.87 21.56
N LYS A 306 -8.21 25.71 21.38
CA LYS A 306 -7.62 25.48 20.05
C LYS A 306 -8.31 24.25 19.41
N PRO A 307 -8.74 24.30 18.15
CA PRO A 307 -9.39 23.17 17.51
C PRO A 307 -8.45 21.95 17.56
N SER A 308 -8.97 20.83 18.08
CA SER A 308 -8.20 19.60 18.22
C SER A 308 -7.92 19.00 16.84
N ARG A 309 -6.67 18.60 16.60
CA ARG A 309 -6.29 17.91 15.35
C ARG A 309 -6.92 16.53 15.33
N LYS A 310 -7.51 16.14 14.20
CA LYS A 310 -8.01 14.77 14.01
C LYS A 310 -6.80 13.83 13.96
N THR A 311 -6.86 12.73 14.70
CA THR A 311 -5.81 11.70 14.71
C THR A 311 -6.46 10.35 14.42
N GLN A 312 -5.90 9.60 13.48
CA GLN A 312 -6.23 8.20 13.22
C GLN A 312 -5.01 7.35 13.59
N ARG A 313 -5.24 6.19 14.19
CA ARG A 313 -4.21 5.21 14.51
C ARG A 313 -4.70 3.86 14.04
N PHE A 314 -3.84 3.13 13.36
CA PHE A 314 -4.15 1.80 12.86
C PHE A 314 -2.88 0.97 12.76
N ASN A 315 -3.05 -0.34 12.78
CA ASN A 315 -1.94 -1.27 12.77
C ASN A 315 -1.55 -1.62 11.33
N LEU A 316 -0.25 -1.80 11.13
CA LEU A 316 0.34 -2.31 9.89
C LEU A 316 0.82 -3.74 10.16
N PRO A 317 -0.04 -4.76 10.00
CA PRO A 317 0.35 -6.15 10.20
C PRO A 317 1.36 -6.59 9.14
N ASN A 318 1.97 -7.76 9.35
CA ASN A 318 2.78 -8.42 8.34
C ASN A 318 2.01 -8.54 7.01
N ASN A 319 2.72 -8.35 5.90
CA ASN A 319 2.17 -8.44 4.56
C ASN A 319 1.00 -7.48 4.27
N SER A 320 1.08 -6.26 4.81
CA SER A 320 0.10 -5.18 4.55
C SER A 320 0.68 -4.05 3.71
N LEU A 321 -0.15 -3.46 2.85
CA LEU A 321 0.20 -2.35 1.96
C LEU A 321 -0.71 -1.16 2.29
N PHE A 322 -0.14 -0.12 2.89
CA PHE A 322 -0.85 1.15 3.04
C PHE A 322 -0.66 1.99 1.78
N ILE A 323 -1.74 2.20 1.03
CA ILE A 323 -1.78 3.04 -0.17
C ILE A 323 -2.24 4.43 0.27
N MET A 324 -1.31 5.39 0.25
CA MET A 324 -1.57 6.76 0.63
C MET A 324 -1.74 7.64 -0.60
N GLY A 325 -2.95 8.18 -0.77
CA GLY A 325 -3.22 9.16 -1.82
C GLY A 325 -2.61 10.54 -1.50
N LEU A 326 -2.34 11.32 -2.55
CA LEU A 326 -1.66 12.61 -2.42
C LEU A 326 -2.51 13.66 -1.66
N LYS A 327 -3.84 13.54 -1.64
CA LYS A 327 -4.70 14.43 -0.86
C LYS A 327 -4.53 14.15 0.63
N THR A 328 -4.41 12.88 1.03
CA THR A 328 -4.05 12.52 2.40
C THR A 328 -2.67 13.07 2.76
N ASN A 329 -1.65 12.85 1.93
CA ASN A 329 -0.30 13.38 2.19
C ASN A 329 -0.27 14.92 2.31
N ALA A 330 -1.09 15.62 1.53
CA ALA A 330 -1.20 17.07 1.58
C ALA A 330 -1.85 17.58 2.87
N LEU A 331 -2.86 16.88 3.41
CA LEU A 331 -3.68 17.34 4.53
C LEU A 331 -3.32 16.70 5.89
N TRP A 332 -2.55 15.62 5.88
CA TRP A 332 -2.21 14.83 7.06
C TRP A 332 -0.69 14.62 7.17
N LEU A 333 -0.22 14.61 8.41
CA LEU A 333 1.08 14.10 8.79
C LEU A 333 0.94 12.60 9.09
N HIS A 334 1.98 11.82 8.84
CA HIS A 334 2.04 10.39 9.10
C HIS A 334 3.34 9.99 9.81
N GLY A 335 3.31 8.91 10.58
CA GLY A 335 4.49 8.40 11.27
C GLY A 335 4.25 7.02 11.89
N ILE A 336 5.34 6.35 12.27
CA ILE A 336 5.29 5.08 13.00
C ILE A 336 5.61 5.36 14.45
N ALA A 337 4.69 5.03 15.35
CA ALA A 337 4.86 5.24 16.78
C ALA A 337 5.83 4.22 17.40
N GLN A 338 6.50 4.62 18.47
CA GLN A 338 7.18 3.67 19.36
C GLN A 338 6.15 2.73 20.00
N ASP A 339 6.48 1.44 20.01
CA ASP A 339 5.70 0.40 20.66
C ASP A 339 6.12 0.29 22.13
N LYS A 340 5.38 0.99 23.00
CA LYS A 340 5.62 1.00 24.45
C LYS A 340 5.18 -0.30 25.14
N SER A 341 4.34 -1.10 24.49
CA SER A 341 3.83 -2.39 25.01
C SER A 341 4.87 -3.49 24.88
N ASN A 342 5.55 -3.61 23.74
CA ASN A 342 6.60 -4.62 23.54
C ASN A 342 7.90 -4.32 24.29
N SER A 343 8.17 -3.06 24.65
CA SER A 343 9.37 -2.73 25.44
C SER A 343 9.41 -3.36 26.84
N ALA A 344 8.27 -3.87 27.36
CA ALA A 344 8.16 -4.50 28.68
C ALA A 344 8.18 -6.04 28.65
N LEU A 345 8.07 -6.69 27.48
CA LEU A 345 8.11 -8.15 27.35
C LEU A 345 9.53 -8.75 27.38
N HIS A 346 10.56 -7.91 27.55
CA HIS A 346 11.97 -8.30 27.65
C HIS A 346 12.38 -9.00 28.96
N SER A 347 11.53 -9.81 29.60
CA SER A 347 12.01 -10.57 30.76
C SER A 347 11.58 -12.02 30.89
N ASN A 348 10.52 -12.53 30.26
CA ASN A 348 10.16 -13.95 30.42
C ASN A 348 9.25 -14.43 29.29
N THR A 349 9.81 -15.01 28.22
CA THR A 349 9.18 -16.11 27.46
C THR A 349 10.18 -16.63 26.43
N THR A 350 10.77 -17.77 26.76
CA THR A 350 11.49 -18.65 25.83
C THR A 350 10.48 -19.40 24.95
N ASP A 351 10.87 -19.63 23.69
CA ASP A 351 10.32 -20.62 22.75
C ASP A 351 8.87 -20.45 22.27
N THR A 352 8.68 -19.59 21.28
CA THR A 352 7.97 -19.99 20.04
C THR A 352 8.66 -19.35 18.84
N LEU A 353 8.79 -20.12 17.76
CA LEU A 353 9.57 -19.84 16.54
C LEU A 353 9.00 -18.68 15.68
N ASP A 354 8.06 -17.87 16.17
CA ASP A 354 7.11 -17.11 15.33
C ASP A 354 6.92 -15.61 15.65
N SER A 355 7.73 -14.98 16.49
CA SER A 355 7.68 -13.51 16.62
C SER A 355 8.92 -12.83 16.06
N VAL A 356 8.93 -12.61 14.74
CA VAL A 356 9.85 -11.62 14.16
C VAL A 356 9.56 -10.28 14.84
N LEU A 357 10.48 -9.79 15.67
CA LEU A 357 10.36 -8.53 16.41
C LEU A 357 10.64 -7.31 15.54
N GLU A 358 11.38 -7.54 14.46
CA GLU A 358 11.81 -6.54 13.49
C GLU A 358 10.74 -6.29 12.42
N ARG A 359 10.70 -5.07 11.88
CA ARG A 359 9.83 -4.72 10.76
C ARG A 359 10.65 -4.14 9.62
N ILE A 360 10.43 -4.64 8.41
CA ILE A 360 10.92 -4.01 7.18
C ILE A 360 9.75 -3.28 6.52
N SER A 361 10.01 -2.02 6.18
CA SER A 361 9.07 -1.11 5.54
C SER A 361 9.61 -0.69 4.18
N LEU A 362 8.86 -0.89 3.11
CA LEU A 362 9.22 -0.42 1.77
C LEU A 362 8.24 0.68 1.35
N THR A 363 8.71 1.93 1.31
CA THR A 363 7.93 3.07 0.83
C THR A 363 8.26 3.34 -0.62
N PHE A 364 7.40 2.89 -1.53
CA PHE A 364 7.54 3.10 -2.97
C PHE A 364 6.89 4.39 -3.43
N ARG A 365 7.48 4.99 -4.46
CA ARG A 365 7.00 6.20 -5.13
C ARG A 365 7.21 6.09 -6.64
N THR A 366 6.41 6.83 -7.40
CA THR A 366 6.67 7.12 -8.81
C THR A 366 7.33 8.50 -8.89
N ILE A 367 8.59 8.53 -9.27
CA ILE A 367 9.42 9.73 -9.30
C ILE A 367 9.58 10.21 -10.74
N GLY A 368 9.32 11.51 -10.95
CA GLY A 368 9.37 12.17 -12.25
C GLY A 368 10.59 13.08 -12.45
N THR A 369 11.51 13.11 -11.48
CA THR A 369 12.76 13.88 -11.53
C THR A 369 13.94 12.93 -11.54
N PHE A 370 14.93 13.24 -12.36
CA PHE A 370 16.05 12.37 -12.63
C PHE A 370 17.37 13.13 -12.64
N ILE A 371 18.42 12.47 -12.18
CA ILE A 371 19.81 12.89 -12.40
C ILE A 371 20.45 12.00 -13.45
N THR A 372 21.34 12.56 -14.26
CA THR A 372 22.10 11.79 -15.26
C THR A 372 23.02 10.78 -14.57
N GLN A 373 23.43 9.72 -15.29
CA GLN A 373 24.27 8.65 -14.74
C GLN A 373 25.60 9.16 -14.15
N ASP A 374 26.17 10.23 -14.72
CA ASP A 374 27.37 10.90 -14.21
C ASP A 374 27.12 11.79 -12.98
N GLN A 375 25.85 11.90 -12.56
CA GLN A 375 25.37 12.71 -11.44
C GLN A 375 25.76 14.19 -11.55
N LYS A 376 25.85 14.73 -12.78
CA LYS A 376 26.19 16.14 -13.01
C LYS A 376 25.00 16.99 -13.41
N HIS A 377 23.99 16.40 -14.03
CA HIS A 377 22.83 17.11 -14.55
C HIS A 377 21.54 16.56 -13.96
N ILE A 378 20.52 17.40 -13.93
CA ILE A 378 19.19 17.10 -13.41
C ILE A 378 18.12 17.59 -14.38
N TYR A 379 17.04 16.83 -14.49
CA TYR A 379 15.88 17.16 -15.30
C TYR A 379 14.62 16.48 -14.76
N GLY A 380 13.47 16.80 -15.35
CA GLY A 380 12.18 16.19 -15.02
C GLY A 380 11.28 17.12 -14.22
N GLN A 381 10.19 16.58 -13.68
CA GLN A 381 9.08 17.35 -13.11
C GLN A 381 9.53 18.39 -12.07
N GLY A 382 10.38 17.99 -11.13
CA GLY A 382 10.87 18.85 -10.05
C GLY A 382 12.10 19.69 -10.41
N ALA A 383 12.68 19.52 -11.60
CA ALA A 383 13.84 20.27 -12.07
C ALA A 383 13.41 21.52 -12.87
N LYS A 384 14.32 22.48 -13.09
CA LYS A 384 14.02 23.67 -13.91
C LYS A 384 13.70 23.27 -15.36
N CYS A 385 14.47 22.33 -15.91
CA CYS A 385 14.25 21.74 -17.24
C CYS A 385 13.58 20.38 -17.12
N LYS A 386 12.57 20.13 -17.96
CA LYS A 386 11.67 18.98 -17.79
C LYS A 386 12.06 17.76 -18.64
N THR A 387 12.97 17.89 -19.60
CA THR A 387 13.36 16.81 -20.52
C THR A 387 14.85 16.48 -20.40
N PHE A 388 15.22 15.26 -20.80
CA PHE A 388 16.59 14.79 -20.77
C PHE A 388 17.53 15.62 -21.66
N GLU A 389 17.08 15.99 -22.86
CA GLU A 389 17.88 16.75 -23.84
C GLU A 389 18.22 18.16 -23.36
N SER A 390 17.40 18.69 -22.45
CA SER A 390 17.56 20.02 -21.85
C SER A 390 18.11 19.97 -20.42
N ALA A 391 18.58 18.80 -19.97
CA ALA A 391 19.09 18.61 -18.62
C ALA A 391 20.15 19.66 -18.28
N GLN A 392 20.03 20.24 -17.08
CA GLN A 392 20.88 21.34 -16.63
C GLN A 392 21.82 20.85 -15.53
N PRO A 393 22.98 21.49 -15.34
CA PRO A 393 23.87 21.16 -14.24
C PRO A 393 23.16 21.22 -12.88
N ILE A 394 23.50 20.30 -12.00
CA ILE A 394 23.09 20.36 -10.60
C ILE A 394 23.61 21.65 -9.98
N SER A 395 22.73 22.36 -9.28
CA SER A 395 23.03 23.65 -8.68
C SER A 395 23.55 23.47 -7.25
N PHE A 396 24.66 24.14 -6.94
CA PHE A 396 25.21 24.25 -5.58
C PHE A 396 24.99 25.66 -5.00
N ASP A 397 24.06 26.41 -5.59
CA ASP A 397 23.67 27.74 -5.11
C ASP A 397 22.91 27.64 -3.79
N LEU A 398 23.45 28.31 -2.76
CA LEU A 398 22.87 28.33 -1.41
C LEU A 398 21.50 29.00 -1.38
N ASP A 399 21.27 30.01 -2.23
CA ASP A 399 19.97 30.68 -2.30
C ASP A 399 18.91 29.75 -2.90
N GLU A 400 19.27 29.00 -3.95
CA GLU A 400 18.39 27.98 -4.53
C GLU A 400 18.09 26.84 -3.53
N MET A 401 19.10 26.41 -2.77
CA MET A 401 18.96 25.43 -1.70
C MET A 401 18.00 25.91 -0.61
N GLN A 402 18.17 27.14 -0.12
CA GLN A 402 17.29 27.73 0.89
C GLN A 402 15.86 27.88 0.34
N ASN A 403 15.70 28.34 -0.89
CA ASN A 403 14.39 28.44 -1.54
C ASN A 403 13.69 27.08 -1.65
N MET A 404 14.42 26.00 -1.92
CA MET A 404 13.86 24.64 -1.95
C MET A 404 13.40 24.20 -0.54
N ILE A 405 14.20 24.49 0.49
CA ILE A 405 13.85 24.22 1.89
C ILE A 405 12.60 25.00 2.31
N ASP A 406 12.51 26.29 1.94
CA ASP A 406 11.35 27.13 2.23
C ASP A 406 10.10 26.61 1.51
N ALA A 407 10.24 26.15 0.26
CA ALA A 407 9.17 25.52 -0.50
C ALA A 407 8.69 24.21 0.15
N PHE A 408 9.60 23.38 0.67
CA PHE A 408 9.25 22.23 1.52
C PHE A 408 8.55 22.64 2.82
N GLY A 409 8.95 23.76 3.43
CA GLY A 409 8.29 24.35 4.59
C GLY A 409 6.84 24.74 4.29
N ALA A 410 6.60 25.41 3.16
CA ALA A 410 5.28 25.85 2.73
C ALA A 410 4.29 24.68 2.54
N GLU A 411 4.72 23.58 1.90
CA GLU A 411 3.91 22.36 1.74
C GLU A 411 3.55 21.70 3.09
N ASN A 412 4.45 21.77 4.08
CA ASN A 412 4.19 21.21 5.41
C ASN A 412 3.17 22.02 6.21
N GLN A 413 3.13 23.33 6.02
CA GLN A 413 2.31 24.24 6.84
C GLN A 413 0.95 24.57 6.22
N SER A 414 0.81 24.44 4.89
CA SER A 414 -0.40 24.82 4.16
C SER A 414 -1.29 23.61 3.85
N THR A 415 -2.59 23.76 4.09
CA THR A 415 -3.64 22.85 3.60
C THR A 415 -4.17 23.24 2.22
N MET A 416 -3.76 24.41 1.70
CA MET A 416 -4.05 24.92 0.36
C MET A 416 -2.75 25.10 -0.42
N PHE A 417 -1.94 24.04 -0.49
CA PHE A 417 -0.68 24.07 -1.20
C PHE A 417 -0.93 24.10 -2.72
N ASN A 418 -0.41 25.13 -3.40
CA ASN A 418 -0.43 25.22 -4.85
C ASN A 418 0.91 24.72 -5.41
N TRP A 419 0.90 23.49 -5.94
CA TRP A 419 2.09 22.83 -6.46
C TRP A 419 2.74 23.62 -7.61
N ASP A 420 1.96 24.09 -8.58
CA ASP A 420 2.48 24.81 -9.75
C ASP A 420 3.14 26.13 -9.36
N GLN A 421 2.55 26.85 -8.41
CA GLN A 421 3.10 28.12 -7.93
C GLN A 421 4.42 27.94 -7.16
N VAL A 422 4.51 26.90 -6.35
CA VAL A 422 5.66 26.70 -5.44
C VAL A 422 6.76 25.85 -6.07
N TYR A 423 6.40 24.77 -6.75
CA TYR A 423 7.33 23.80 -7.34
C TYR A 423 7.40 23.86 -8.88
N GLY A 424 6.44 24.48 -9.57
CA GLY A 424 6.38 24.44 -11.03
C GLY A 424 7.64 24.97 -11.73
N ARG A 425 8.28 26.00 -11.15
CA ARG A 425 9.57 26.54 -11.65
C ARG A 425 10.72 25.54 -11.54
N GLY A 426 10.62 24.59 -10.62
CA GLY A 426 11.62 23.55 -10.36
C GLY A 426 12.88 24.06 -9.65
N PHE A 427 13.68 23.10 -9.21
CA PHE A 427 14.96 23.30 -8.52
C PHE A 427 16.00 22.38 -9.13
N ASN A 428 17.22 22.87 -9.38
CA ASN A 428 18.33 22.03 -9.83
C ASN A 428 19.25 21.60 -8.69
N THR A 429 18.99 22.05 -7.47
CA THR A 429 19.71 21.59 -6.28
C THR A 429 19.22 20.21 -5.83
N VAL A 430 20.12 19.45 -5.23
CA VAL A 430 19.90 18.04 -4.86
C VAL A 430 20.05 17.83 -3.35
N ASP A 431 21.07 18.41 -2.73
CA ASP A 431 21.31 18.30 -1.28
C ASP A 431 20.84 19.54 -0.52
N CYS A 432 20.43 19.35 0.73
CA CYS A 432 20.00 20.44 1.62
C CYS A 432 21.08 20.82 2.65
N ALA A 433 22.22 20.13 2.69
CA ALA A 433 23.32 20.47 3.58
C ALA A 433 24.47 21.12 2.85
N SER A 434 24.89 22.26 3.40
CA SER A 434 26.16 22.90 3.16
C SER A 434 27.31 21.99 3.62
N ASN A 435 27.79 21.08 2.77
CA ASN A 435 29.17 20.62 2.88
C ASN A 435 30.06 21.68 2.23
N VAL A 436 30.20 22.81 2.94
CA VAL A 436 31.40 23.63 2.85
C VAL A 436 32.36 23.06 3.90
N GLU A 437 33.17 22.10 3.48
CA GLU A 437 34.61 22.00 3.76
C GLU A 437 35.23 20.83 2.99
#